data_AF-A0A923Q5V0-F1
#
_entry.id   AF-A0A923Q5V0-F1
#
_cell.length_a   1.000
_cell.length_b   1.000
_cell.length_c   1.000
_cell.angle_alpha   90.00
_cell.angle_beta   90.00
_cell.angle_gamma   90.00
#
_symmetry.space_group_name_H-M   'P 1'
#
loop_
_entity.id
_entity.type
_entity.pdbx_description
1 polymer ?
#
loop_
_entity_poly.entity_id
_entity_poly.type
_entity_poly.pdbx_seq_one_letter_code
_entity_poly.pdbx_strand_id
1 'polypeptide(L)'
;MKLSRWVPAFSAVIALALGVLLIIKTPDPKSPTSFLPPSRLFEKLEPLKVTPKKETQSQLPSVVPDAPASSSRELEKSVLNQKTAGNQRFESLTELIAQGSVAVREIAAIAAAPMPHFSLKENPHSQDAIQDRFEKSLRITAIEALDTIGATGVDVRQELQQVRDSQKDAEIVFLASIALAGIAEGRPGKVTRFIDQV
;
A
#
# COMPACT_ATOMS: atom_id res chain seq x y z
N MET A 1 -1.82 35.54 -50.71
CA MET A 1 -1.57 34.21 -51.31
C MET A 1 -1.61 33.19 -50.19
N LYS A 2 -2.54 32.23 -50.28
CA LYS A 2 -2.81 31.19 -49.27
C LYS A 2 -1.87 30.02 -49.55
N LEU A 3 -1.08 29.59 -48.55
CA LEU A 3 -0.38 28.31 -48.60
C LEU A 3 -0.94 27.38 -47.53
N SER A 4 -1.30 26.22 -48.05
CA SER A 4 -2.14 25.15 -47.55
C SER A 4 -1.49 24.35 -46.42
N ARG A 5 -2.37 23.98 -45.48
CA ARG A 5 -2.24 22.92 -44.48
C ARG A 5 -1.67 21.63 -45.07
N TRP A 6 -0.78 20.99 -44.34
CA TRP A 6 -0.48 19.56 -44.45
C TRP A 6 -0.64 18.93 -43.06
N VAL A 7 -1.71 18.17 -42.90
CA VAL A 7 -1.94 17.21 -41.82
C VAL A 7 -1.99 15.86 -42.50
N PRO A 8 -1.13 14.89 -42.15
CA PRO A 8 -1.41 13.51 -42.46
C PRO A 8 -2.30 12.93 -41.35
N ALA A 9 -3.54 12.63 -41.75
CA ALA A 9 -4.45 11.76 -41.05
C ALA A 9 -3.85 10.34 -41.02
N PHE A 10 -3.76 9.74 -39.83
CA PHE A 10 -3.66 8.29 -39.69
C PHE A 10 -5.02 7.77 -39.21
N SER A 11 -5.79 7.26 -40.18
CA SER A 11 -6.89 6.31 -40.02
C SER A 11 -6.40 5.12 -39.17
N ALA A 12 -7.09 4.74 -38.10
CA ALA A 12 -8.23 3.81 -38.05
C ALA A 12 -7.91 2.39 -38.59
N VAL A 13 -8.52 1.38 -37.95
CA VAL A 13 -8.40 -0.09 -38.13
C VAL A 13 -7.29 -0.66 -37.21
N ILE A 14 -7.59 -1.36 -36.12
CA ILE A 14 -8.10 -2.75 -36.10
C ILE A 14 -9.07 -2.93 -34.91
N ALA A 15 -10.34 -3.20 -35.24
CA ALA A 15 -11.29 -3.89 -34.38
C ALA A 15 -11.74 -5.11 -35.18
N LEU A 16 -11.44 -6.32 -34.69
CA LEU A 16 -12.19 -7.57 -34.83
C LEU A 16 -11.26 -8.73 -34.46
N ALA A 17 -11.65 -9.55 -33.50
CA ALA A 17 -11.86 -10.98 -33.72
C ALA A 17 -12.06 -11.73 -32.40
N LEU A 18 -13.27 -12.28 -32.26
CA LEU A 18 -13.59 -13.63 -31.78
C LEU A 18 -13.05 -14.03 -30.38
N GLY A 19 -13.88 -14.27 -29.37
CA GLY A 19 -15.03 -15.18 -29.44
C GLY A 19 -14.58 -16.62 -29.21
N VAL A 20 -14.26 -16.96 -27.95
CA VAL A 20 -14.25 -18.36 -27.47
C VAL A 20 -14.96 -18.42 -26.13
N LEU A 21 -16.24 -18.73 -26.24
CA LEU A 21 -17.08 -19.29 -25.19
C LEU A 21 -16.61 -20.74 -24.98
N LEU A 22 -15.98 -21.06 -23.86
CA LEU A 22 -15.79 -22.45 -23.42
C LEU A 22 -16.47 -22.67 -22.08
N ILE A 23 -17.70 -23.18 -22.21
CA ILE A 23 -18.47 -23.90 -21.21
C ILE A 23 -17.70 -25.19 -20.88
N ILE A 24 -17.22 -25.33 -19.63
CA ILE A 24 -16.82 -26.60 -19.04
C ILE A 24 -17.50 -26.64 -17.66
N LYS A 25 -18.74 -27.12 -17.60
CA LYS A 25 -19.10 -28.48 -17.16
C LYS A 25 -18.70 -28.73 -15.70
N THR A 26 -19.62 -28.37 -14.81
CA THR A 26 -19.68 -28.87 -13.44
C THR A 26 -19.93 -30.38 -13.43
N PRO A 27 -19.34 -31.10 -12.47
CA PRO A 27 -20.00 -32.26 -11.90
C PRO A 27 -20.12 -32.13 -10.37
N ASP A 28 -21.34 -32.22 -9.90
CA ASP A 28 -21.74 -32.59 -8.54
C ASP A 28 -22.86 -33.64 -8.70
N PRO A 29 -23.24 -34.48 -7.72
CA PRO A 29 -22.61 -34.89 -6.46
C PRO A 29 -22.67 -36.45 -6.28
N LYS A 30 -22.39 -36.95 -5.06
CA LYS A 30 -22.48 -38.33 -4.49
C LYS A 30 -21.09 -38.98 -4.38
N SER A 31 -20.59 -39.39 -3.22
CA SER A 31 -21.22 -40.14 -2.12
C SER A 31 -20.39 -40.01 -0.81
N PRO A 32 -20.95 -40.41 0.35
CA PRO A 32 -20.50 -39.96 1.67
C PRO A 32 -19.40 -40.86 2.25
N THR A 33 -18.38 -40.26 2.83
CA THR A 33 -17.47 -40.95 3.74
C THR A 33 -17.67 -40.41 5.13
N SER A 34 -18.34 -41.23 5.93
CA SER A 34 -18.38 -41.14 7.38
C SER A 34 -16.95 -41.11 7.93
N PHE A 35 -16.59 -40.02 8.61
CA PHE A 35 -15.53 -40.05 9.60
C PHE A 35 -16.11 -39.64 10.95
N LEU A 36 -15.83 -40.50 11.92
CA LEU A 36 -16.37 -40.54 13.27
C LEU A 36 -16.07 -39.26 14.06
N PRO A 37 -16.92 -38.92 15.04
CA PRO A 37 -16.72 -37.77 15.90
C PRO A 37 -15.61 -38.05 16.94
N PRO A 38 -14.67 -37.10 17.19
CA PRO A 38 -13.88 -37.14 18.40
C PRO A 38 -14.76 -36.71 19.58
N SER A 39 -15.41 -37.69 20.19
CA SER A 39 -15.92 -37.55 21.55
C SER A 39 -14.75 -37.54 22.53
N ARG A 40 -14.84 -36.65 23.53
CA ARG A 40 -14.10 -36.62 24.80
C ARG A 40 -12.76 -35.86 24.82
N LEU A 41 -12.86 -34.54 24.97
CA LEU A 41 -11.98 -33.75 25.84
C LEU A 41 -12.76 -32.59 26.49
N PHE A 42 -13.90 -32.90 27.14
CA PHE A 42 -14.49 -32.00 28.13
C PHE A 42 -14.18 -32.55 29.51
N GLU A 43 -12.93 -32.36 29.91
CA GLU A 43 -12.50 -32.51 31.28
C GLU A 43 -12.97 -31.26 32.04
N LYS A 44 -14.13 -31.41 32.69
CA LYS A 44 -14.45 -30.89 34.03
C LYS A 44 -13.67 -29.64 34.46
N LEU A 45 -14.05 -28.46 33.97
CA LEU A 45 -13.71 -27.20 34.61
C LEU A 45 -14.87 -26.77 35.50
N GLU A 46 -14.59 -26.66 36.79
CA GLU A 46 -15.52 -26.24 37.83
C GLU A 46 -16.03 -24.81 37.56
N PRO A 47 -17.28 -24.48 37.91
CA PRO A 47 -17.79 -23.12 37.77
C PRO A 47 -17.12 -22.21 38.82
N LEU A 48 -16.20 -21.35 38.36
CA LEU A 48 -15.67 -20.24 39.16
C LEU A 48 -16.83 -19.30 39.53
N LYS A 49 -17.10 -19.26 40.84
CA LYS A 49 -18.06 -18.38 41.50
C LYS A 49 -17.55 -16.94 41.43
N VAL A 50 -17.92 -16.19 40.39
CA VAL A 50 -17.61 -14.77 40.27
C VAL A 50 -18.61 -13.98 41.12
N THR A 51 -18.15 -13.44 42.23
CA THR A 51 -18.85 -12.41 43.00
C THR A 51 -18.75 -11.06 42.26
N PRO A 52 -19.84 -10.29 42.12
CA PRO A 52 -19.78 -8.98 41.48
C PRO A 52 -19.09 -7.99 42.43
N LYS A 53 -17.85 -7.60 42.10
CA LYS A 53 -17.13 -6.55 42.81
C LYS A 53 -17.37 -5.22 42.09
N LYS A 54 -18.15 -4.37 42.76
CA LYS A 54 -18.34 -2.91 42.58
C LYS A 54 -17.67 -2.29 41.36
N GLU A 55 -18.51 -1.76 40.46
CA GLU A 55 -18.17 -0.68 39.54
C GLU A 55 -17.36 0.40 40.26
N THR A 56 -16.12 0.57 39.84
CA THR A 56 -15.42 1.84 39.98
C THR A 56 -15.36 2.41 38.58
N GLN A 57 -16.25 3.38 38.32
CA GLN A 57 -16.15 4.26 37.16
C GLN A 57 -14.86 5.06 37.28
N SER A 58 -13.75 4.51 36.80
CA SER A 58 -12.59 5.31 36.43
C SER A 58 -12.93 5.98 35.10
N GLN A 59 -13.28 7.26 35.17
CA GLN A 59 -13.19 8.18 34.04
C GLN A 59 -11.74 8.17 33.55
N LEU A 60 -11.48 7.40 32.49
CA LEU A 60 -10.29 7.60 31.67
C LEU A 60 -10.52 8.92 30.90
N PRO A 61 -9.66 9.94 31.07
CA PRO A 61 -9.68 11.05 30.14
C PRO A 61 -9.33 10.49 28.77
N SER A 62 -10.29 10.52 27.84
CA SER A 62 -10.07 10.26 26.42
C SER A 62 -9.28 11.45 25.88
N VAL A 63 -7.99 11.50 26.19
CA VAL A 63 -7.02 12.30 25.44
C VAL A 63 -6.68 11.44 24.25
N VAL A 64 -7.43 11.62 23.16
CA VAL A 64 -6.90 11.35 21.83
C VAL A 64 -5.69 12.28 21.72
N PRO A 65 -4.44 11.78 21.60
CA PRO A 65 -3.36 12.67 21.24
C PRO A 65 -3.62 13.05 19.78
N ASP A 66 -4.11 14.27 19.57
CA ASP A 66 -3.83 14.99 18.33
C ASP A 66 -2.31 14.95 18.17
N ALA A 67 -1.80 14.03 17.37
CA ALA A 67 -0.42 14.12 16.91
C ALA A 67 -0.32 15.50 16.25
N PRO A 68 0.47 16.43 16.80
CA PRO A 68 0.44 17.80 16.31
C PRO A 68 0.91 17.75 14.86
N ALA A 69 0.16 18.33 13.92
CA ALA A 69 0.54 18.35 12.50
C ALA A 69 1.97 18.90 12.23
N SER A 70 2.58 19.56 13.23
CA SER A 70 4.01 19.91 13.22
C SER A 70 4.93 18.69 13.27
N SER A 71 4.61 17.64 14.02
CA SER A 71 5.47 16.44 14.15
C SER A 71 5.46 15.58 12.89
N SER A 72 4.29 15.30 12.29
CA SER A 72 4.20 14.52 11.05
C SER A 72 4.96 15.21 9.91
N ARG A 73 4.83 16.54 9.80
CA ARG A 73 5.54 17.31 8.78
C ARG A 73 7.05 17.41 9.03
N GLU A 74 7.49 17.38 10.29
CA GLU A 74 8.91 17.30 10.63
C GLU A 74 9.50 15.94 10.27
N LEU A 75 8.77 14.85 10.52
CA LEU A 75 9.16 13.51 10.11
C LEU A 75 9.22 13.40 8.58
N GLU A 76 8.26 13.96 7.84
CA GLU A 76 8.28 13.99 6.37
C GLU A 76 9.56 14.66 5.85
N LYS A 77 9.89 15.83 6.40
CA LYS A 77 11.13 16.56 6.08
C LYS A 77 12.37 15.75 6.44
N SER A 78 12.37 15.05 7.57
CA SER A 78 13.46 14.16 7.98
C SER A 78 13.68 13.05 6.95
N VAL A 79 12.60 12.39 6.49
CA VAL A 79 12.64 11.32 5.47
C VAL A 79 13.17 11.85 4.14
N LEU A 80 12.80 13.05 3.72
CA LEU A 80 13.19 13.61 2.41
C LEU A 80 14.54 14.32 2.42
N ASN A 81 15.12 14.60 3.59
CA ASN A 81 16.41 15.26 3.68
C ASN A 81 17.56 14.27 3.41
N GLN A 82 18.21 14.39 2.25
CA GLN A 82 19.34 13.55 1.85
C GLN A 82 20.59 13.71 2.75
N LYS A 83 20.65 14.74 3.59
CA LYS A 83 21.74 14.91 4.57
C LYS A 83 21.49 14.12 5.86
N THR A 84 20.27 13.66 6.10
CA THR A 84 19.92 12.81 7.24
C THR A 84 20.47 11.40 6.99
N ALA A 85 20.98 10.76 8.04
CA ALA A 85 21.48 9.39 7.94
C ALA A 85 20.37 8.42 7.51
N GLY A 86 20.70 7.44 6.68
CA GLY A 86 19.70 6.54 6.07
C GLY A 86 18.85 5.77 7.08
N ASN A 87 19.44 5.33 8.20
CA ASN A 87 18.72 4.69 9.30
C ASN A 87 17.69 5.62 9.94
N GLN A 88 18.07 6.88 10.21
CA GLN A 88 17.18 7.87 10.82
C GLN A 88 16.04 8.27 9.87
N ARG A 89 16.28 8.26 8.56
CA ARG A 89 15.22 8.46 7.55
C ARG A 89 14.21 7.32 7.58
N PHE A 90 14.66 6.07 7.68
CA PHE A 90 13.77 4.91 7.82
C PHE A 90 12.99 4.93 9.13
N GLU A 91 13.63 5.28 10.24
CA GLU A 91 12.97 5.44 11.55
C GLU A 91 11.86 6.50 11.46
N SER A 92 12.15 7.65 10.84
CA SER A 92 11.18 8.73 10.65
C SER A 92 9.98 8.28 9.80
N LEU A 93 10.23 7.52 8.73
CA LEU A 93 9.16 6.95 7.90
C LEU A 93 8.34 5.93 8.68
N THR A 94 8.99 5.08 9.47
CA THR A 94 8.32 4.08 10.32
C THR A 94 7.42 4.74 11.35
N GLU A 95 7.89 5.83 11.98
CA GLU A 95 7.10 6.61 12.92
C GLU A 95 5.91 7.30 12.24
N LEU A 96 6.07 7.81 11.03
CA LEU A 96 4.94 8.32 10.23
C LEU A 96 3.91 7.23 9.93
N ILE A 97 4.35 6.05 9.51
CA ILE A 97 3.47 4.91 9.22
C ILE A 97 2.71 4.50 10.48
N ALA A 98 3.35 4.53 11.65
CA ALA A 98 2.71 4.21 12.93
C ALA A 98 1.59 5.20 13.31
N GLN A 99 1.59 6.42 12.76
CA GLN A 99 0.49 7.39 12.94
C GLN A 99 -0.75 7.05 12.09
N GLY A 100 -0.62 6.13 11.12
CA GLY A 100 -1.74 5.60 10.33
C GLY A 100 -2.47 6.67 9.53
N SER A 101 -3.79 6.73 9.69
CA SER A 101 -4.67 7.62 8.90
C SER A 101 -4.38 9.11 9.07
N VAL A 102 -3.77 9.52 10.18
CA VAL A 102 -3.44 10.92 10.47
C VAL A 102 -2.32 11.45 9.57
N ALA A 103 -1.41 10.58 9.13
CA ALA A 103 -0.22 10.93 8.36
C ALA A 103 -0.32 10.61 6.87
N VAL A 104 -1.52 10.29 6.35
CA VAL A 104 -1.74 9.86 4.95
C VAL A 104 -1.15 10.86 3.95
N ARG A 105 -1.29 12.16 4.21
CA ARG A 105 -0.80 13.21 3.30
C ARG A 105 0.72 13.26 3.27
N GLU A 106 1.35 13.15 4.43
CA GLU A 106 2.81 13.16 4.59
C GLU A 106 3.44 11.90 3.98
N ILE A 107 2.82 10.72 4.20
CA ILE A 107 3.23 9.46 3.56
C ILE A 107 3.10 9.57 2.04
N ALA A 108 2.00 10.13 1.53
CA ALA A 108 1.79 10.36 0.11
C ALA A 108 2.80 11.36 -0.48
N ALA A 109 3.17 12.40 0.26
CA ALA A 109 4.20 13.36 -0.15
C ALA A 109 5.57 12.67 -0.32
N ILE A 110 5.91 11.74 0.59
CA ILE A 110 7.14 10.94 0.46
C ILE A 110 7.08 10.05 -0.78
N ALA A 111 5.98 9.32 -0.98
CA ALA A 111 5.77 8.45 -2.14
C ALA A 111 5.79 9.23 -3.48
N ALA A 112 5.26 10.45 -3.49
CA ALA A 112 5.17 11.33 -4.66
C ALA A 112 6.46 12.15 -4.90
N ALA A 113 7.40 12.17 -3.95
CA ALA A 113 8.60 12.98 -4.04
C ALA A 113 9.49 12.51 -5.20
N PRO A 114 10.03 13.44 -6.01
CA PRO A 114 10.83 13.09 -7.17
C PRO A 114 12.05 12.26 -6.77
N MET A 115 12.35 11.24 -7.56
CA MET A 115 13.59 10.48 -7.44
C MET A 115 14.78 11.41 -7.74
N PRO A 116 15.82 11.44 -6.89
CA PRO A 116 17.01 12.22 -7.20
C PRO A 116 17.71 11.63 -8.41
N HIS A 117 18.35 12.46 -9.21
CA HIS A 117 19.10 11.98 -10.38
C HIS A 117 20.49 11.53 -9.95
N PHE A 118 20.71 10.23 -9.87
CA PHE A 118 22.03 9.64 -9.67
C PHE A 118 22.59 9.16 -11.00
N SER A 119 23.88 9.39 -11.24
CA SER A 119 24.55 8.83 -12.41
C SER A 119 24.72 7.33 -12.18
N LEU A 120 23.78 6.53 -12.67
CA LEU A 120 23.85 5.07 -12.62
C LEU A 120 25.05 4.60 -13.45
N LYS A 121 26.21 4.46 -12.79
CA LYS A 121 27.37 3.80 -13.37
C LYS A 121 26.99 2.33 -13.57
N GLU A 122 27.59 1.69 -14.57
CA GLU A 122 27.38 0.25 -14.86
C GLU A 122 27.68 -0.66 -13.67
N ASN A 123 28.36 -0.16 -12.63
CA ASN A 123 28.61 -0.86 -11.38
C ASN A 123 27.40 -0.75 -10.40
N PRO A 124 26.67 -1.86 -10.15
CA PRO A 124 25.54 -1.88 -9.21
C PRO A 124 25.94 -1.65 -7.75
N HIS A 125 27.22 -1.77 -7.41
CA HIS A 125 27.76 -1.51 -6.06
C HIS A 125 28.34 -0.09 -5.91
N SER A 126 28.18 0.77 -6.93
CA SER A 126 28.53 2.18 -6.79
C SER A 126 27.67 2.87 -5.73
N GLN A 127 28.23 3.87 -5.05
CA GLN A 127 27.49 4.67 -4.07
C GLN A 127 26.23 5.29 -4.66
N ASP A 128 26.32 5.78 -5.91
CA ASP A 128 25.18 6.33 -6.66
C ASP A 128 24.07 5.29 -6.86
N ALA A 129 24.40 4.06 -7.25
CA ALA A 129 23.43 2.99 -7.42
C ALA A 129 22.82 2.52 -6.08
N ILE A 130 23.61 2.52 -5.00
CA ILE A 130 23.12 2.20 -3.65
C ILE A 130 22.14 3.28 -3.18
N GLN A 131 22.48 4.56 -3.40
CA GLN A 131 21.62 5.68 -3.01
C GLN A 131 20.32 5.69 -3.82
N ASP A 132 20.38 5.44 -5.13
CA ASP A 132 19.19 5.34 -5.98
C ASP A 132 18.23 4.25 -5.49
N ARG A 133 18.74 3.05 -5.21
CA ARG A 133 17.94 1.96 -4.62
C ARG A 133 17.35 2.34 -3.27
N PHE A 134 18.14 2.96 -2.40
CA PHE A 134 17.67 3.41 -1.09
C PHE A 134 16.51 4.41 -1.21
N GLU A 135 16.65 5.43 -2.07
CA GLU A 135 15.59 6.42 -2.29
C GLU A 135 14.33 5.79 -2.84
N LYS A 136 14.48 4.83 -3.76
CA LYS A 136 13.37 4.07 -4.32
C LYS A 136 12.67 3.25 -3.22
N SER A 137 13.42 2.55 -2.38
CA SER A 137 12.86 1.78 -1.26
C SER A 137 11.99 2.64 -0.35
N LEU A 138 12.40 3.88 -0.03
CA LEU A 138 11.56 4.79 0.77
C LEU A 138 10.20 5.08 0.12
N ARG A 139 10.14 5.24 -1.22
CA ARG A 139 8.89 5.51 -1.94
C ARG A 139 8.01 4.27 -1.98
N ILE A 140 8.62 3.11 -2.24
CA ILE A 140 7.91 1.82 -2.26
C ILE A 140 7.27 1.57 -0.89
N THR A 141 8.03 1.70 0.19
CA THR A 141 7.50 1.53 1.56
C THR A 141 6.38 2.53 1.88
N ALA A 142 6.47 3.77 1.41
CA ALA A 142 5.38 4.74 1.56
C ALA A 142 4.11 4.33 0.78
N ILE A 143 4.24 3.77 -0.43
CA ILE A 143 3.09 3.23 -1.19
C ILE A 143 2.47 2.02 -0.49
N GLU A 144 3.29 1.08 0.01
CA GLU A 144 2.82 -0.07 0.79
C GLU A 144 2.02 0.36 2.01
N ALA A 145 2.50 1.39 2.71
CA ALA A 145 1.81 1.96 3.85
C ALA A 145 0.44 2.55 3.45
N LEU A 146 0.36 3.29 2.34
CA LEU A 146 -0.91 3.80 1.84
C LEU A 146 -1.87 2.67 1.47
N ASP A 147 -1.42 1.62 0.78
CA ASP A 147 -2.25 0.45 0.44
C ASP A 147 -2.77 -0.25 1.71
N THR A 148 -1.92 -0.37 2.73
CA THR A 148 -2.28 -0.93 4.04
C THR A 148 -3.30 -0.05 4.77
N ILE A 149 -3.13 1.26 4.76
CA ILE A 149 -4.10 2.21 5.34
C ILE A 149 -5.44 2.11 4.59
N GLY A 150 -5.40 2.00 3.25
CA GLY A 150 -6.58 1.73 2.42
C GLY A 150 -7.33 0.45 2.84
N ALA A 151 -6.60 -0.57 3.28
CA ALA A 151 -7.18 -1.82 3.80
C ALA A 151 -7.97 -1.68 5.10
N THR A 152 -7.75 -0.59 5.83
CA THR A 152 -8.49 -0.28 7.07
C THR A 152 -9.81 0.48 6.82
N GLY A 153 -10.13 0.78 5.55
CA GLY A 153 -11.35 1.51 5.16
C GLY A 153 -11.16 3.02 5.01
N VAL A 154 -9.94 3.53 5.18
CA VAL A 154 -9.59 4.93 4.90
C VAL A 154 -9.49 5.12 3.39
N ASP A 155 -10.12 6.16 2.84
CA ASP A 155 -10.01 6.44 1.41
C ASP A 155 -8.71 7.16 1.09
N VAL A 156 -7.77 6.44 0.47
CA VAL A 156 -6.44 6.93 0.05
C VAL A 156 -6.32 7.04 -1.48
N ARG A 157 -7.43 6.93 -2.21
CA ARG A 157 -7.43 6.88 -3.68
C ARG A 157 -6.86 8.14 -4.30
N GLN A 158 -7.18 9.31 -3.74
CA GLN A 158 -6.70 10.59 -4.26
C GLN A 158 -5.17 10.68 -4.14
N GLU A 159 -4.63 10.26 -3.00
CA GLU A 159 -3.20 10.27 -2.69
C GLU A 159 -2.43 9.31 -3.60
N LEU A 160 -2.89 8.07 -3.74
CA LEU A 160 -2.27 7.10 -4.63
C LEU A 160 -2.35 7.53 -6.11
N GLN A 161 -3.45 8.19 -6.51
CA GLN A 161 -3.57 8.76 -7.85
C GLN A 161 -2.57 9.90 -8.06
N GLN A 162 -2.39 10.78 -7.08
CA GLN A 162 -1.36 11.81 -7.12
C GLN A 162 0.03 11.20 -7.26
N VAL A 163 0.37 10.16 -6.48
CA VAL A 163 1.68 9.48 -6.57
C VAL A 163 1.91 8.92 -7.97
N ARG A 164 0.91 8.22 -8.53
CA ARG A 164 0.99 7.68 -9.89
C ARG A 164 1.23 8.77 -10.93
N ASP A 165 0.52 9.89 -10.81
CA ASP A 165 0.53 10.95 -11.81
C ASP A 165 1.76 11.87 -11.69
N SER A 166 2.40 11.94 -10.52
CA SER A 166 3.59 12.79 -10.29
C SER A 166 4.92 12.07 -10.53
N GLN A 167 4.94 10.74 -10.50
CA GLN A 167 6.16 9.94 -10.58
C GLN A 167 6.60 9.66 -12.01
N LYS A 168 7.92 9.60 -12.20
CA LYS A 168 8.56 9.24 -13.48
C LYS A 168 9.20 7.85 -13.47
N ASP A 169 9.48 7.32 -12.29
CA ASP A 169 10.00 5.96 -12.14
C ASP A 169 8.87 4.95 -12.41
N ALA A 170 9.06 4.10 -13.42
CA ALA A 170 8.02 3.19 -13.90
C ALA A 170 7.59 2.17 -12.84
N GLU A 171 8.48 1.78 -11.94
CA GLU A 171 8.20 0.82 -10.87
C GLU A 171 7.30 1.46 -9.80
N ILE A 172 7.61 2.70 -9.39
CA ILE A 172 6.79 3.46 -8.45
C ILE A 172 5.38 3.70 -9.03
N VAL A 173 5.29 4.09 -10.31
CA VAL A 173 4.02 4.27 -11.02
C VAL A 173 3.22 2.97 -11.09
N PHE A 174 3.90 1.85 -11.36
CA PHE A 174 3.28 0.54 -11.44
C PHE A 174 2.70 0.10 -10.08
N LEU A 175 3.46 0.23 -8.99
CA LEU A 175 3.00 -0.14 -7.65
C LEU A 175 1.82 0.73 -7.18
N ALA A 176 1.88 2.04 -7.42
CA ALA A 176 0.75 2.93 -7.13
C ALA A 176 -0.52 2.53 -7.93
N SER A 177 -0.35 2.07 -9.17
CA SER A 177 -1.46 1.57 -10.01
C SER A 177 -2.04 0.26 -9.47
N ILE A 178 -1.20 -0.65 -8.97
CA ILE A 178 -1.65 -1.89 -8.30
C ILE A 178 -2.46 -1.55 -7.05
N ALA A 179 -1.98 -0.64 -6.20
CA ALA A 179 -2.69 -0.22 -4.99
C ALA A 179 -4.07 0.34 -5.33
N LEU A 180 -4.15 1.25 -6.31
CA LEU A 180 -5.41 1.83 -6.79
C LEU A 180 -6.39 0.76 -7.28
N ALA A 181 -5.91 -0.18 -8.09
CA ALA A 181 -6.74 -1.29 -8.59
C ALA A 181 -7.21 -2.20 -7.45
N GLY A 182 -6.34 -2.46 -6.46
CA GLY A 182 -6.68 -3.21 -5.25
C GLY A 182 -7.84 -2.56 -4.50
N ILE A 183 -7.75 -1.25 -4.23
CA ILE A 183 -8.81 -0.52 -3.54
C ILE A 183 -10.11 -0.50 -4.36
N ALA A 184 -10.03 -0.26 -5.67
CA ALA A 184 -11.20 -0.24 -6.54
C ALA A 184 -11.96 -1.58 -6.59
N GLU A 185 -11.25 -2.69 -6.45
CA GLU A 185 -11.83 -4.04 -6.39
C GLU A 185 -12.27 -4.46 -4.97
N GLY A 186 -12.13 -3.59 -3.96
CA GLY A 186 -12.37 -3.95 -2.56
C GLY A 186 -11.38 -4.97 -2.01
N ARG A 187 -10.19 -5.07 -2.61
CA ARG A 187 -9.09 -5.97 -2.25
C ARG A 187 -7.78 -5.18 -2.04
N PRO A 188 -7.73 -4.26 -1.07
CA PRO A 188 -6.50 -3.55 -0.71
C PRO A 188 -5.44 -4.49 -0.11
N GLY A 189 -4.18 -4.07 -0.06
CA GLY A 189 -3.03 -4.88 0.35
C GLY A 189 -2.44 -5.74 -0.79
N LYS A 190 -2.67 -5.37 -2.05
CA LYS A 190 -2.11 -6.08 -3.22
C LYS A 190 -0.63 -5.78 -3.41
N VAL A 191 -0.15 -4.62 -2.99
CA VAL A 191 1.26 -4.23 -3.16
C VAL A 191 2.15 -5.14 -2.32
N THR A 192 1.84 -5.31 -1.02
CA THR A 192 2.58 -6.20 -0.12
C THR A 192 2.60 -7.64 -0.65
N ARG A 193 1.46 -8.15 -1.14
CA ARG A 193 1.37 -9.50 -1.71
C ARG A 193 2.17 -9.67 -2.99
N PHE A 194 2.25 -8.63 -3.82
CA PHE A 194 3.04 -8.66 -5.04
C PHE A 194 4.53 -8.69 -4.70
N ILE A 195 4.97 -7.88 -3.73
CA ILE A 195 6.38 -7.81 -3.31
C ILE A 195 6.83 -9.11 -2.64
N ASP A 196 6.00 -9.74 -1.81
CA ASP A 196 6.33 -11.04 -1.18
C ASP A 196 6.48 -12.21 -2.17
N GLN A 197 5.96 -12.07 -3.40
CA GLN A 197 5.98 -13.13 -4.42
C GLN A 197 7.17 -13.04 -5.38
N VAL A 198 7.93 -11.94 -5.37
CA VAL A 198 9.06 -11.67 -6.26
C VAL A 198 10.37 -11.96 -5.54
#